data_AF-A0A8H5ME87-F1
#
_entry.id   AF-A0A8H5ME87-F1
#
_cell.length_a   1.000
_cell.length_b   1.000
_cell.length_c   1.000
_cell.angle_alpha   90.00
_cell.angle_beta   90.00
_cell.angle_gamma   90.00
#
_symmetry.space_group_name_H-M   'P 1'
#
loop_
_entity.id
_entity.type
_entity.pdbx_description
1 polymer ?
#
loop_
_entity_poly.entity_id
_entity_poly.type
_entity_poly.pdbx_seq_one_letter_code
_entity_poly.pdbx_strand_id
1 'polypeptide(L)'
;MTLCYNEARKRGYMIEGNEELKPFIPQGVAIASTAYAHLPENTAGIQIWIALITAAAIYCDDKFLKDTSSVDVFCDRLLRGQPQADRALNAFAELIVETPKYFPPLTANLIMVSIFNFINSILLNKQTLGMEASPVADNYRIFTRRMSGIAEFYGLAAFPAHLPVDSFIQALPSMMTFIVDVNDILSFYKEELIGERASYVSFWSESRGCNKSQALYAIIQETVEAHEKVVQILEKEPAALDAYHSFASGYIYVGV
;
A
#
# COMPACT_ATOMS: atom_id res chain seq x y z
N MET A 1 -7.98 17.48 1.62
CA MET A 1 -6.61 18.05 1.76
C MET A 1 -6.44 18.92 3.01
N THR A 2 -7.16 20.03 3.17
CA THR A 2 -7.04 20.94 4.35
C THR A 2 -7.21 20.21 5.69
N LEU A 3 -8.18 19.29 5.79
CA LEU A 3 -8.41 18.50 7.00
C LEU A 3 -7.18 17.66 7.39
N CYS A 4 -6.55 16.96 6.44
CA CYS A 4 -5.35 16.17 6.71
C CYS A 4 -4.15 17.03 7.11
N TYR A 5 -3.96 18.21 6.50
CA TYR A 5 -2.92 19.14 6.95
C TYR A 5 -3.18 19.65 8.37
N ASN A 6 -4.42 19.97 8.70
CA ASN A 6 -4.79 20.43 10.04
C ASN A 6 -4.58 19.33 11.07
N GLU A 7 -5.00 18.09 10.78
CA GLU A 7 -4.82 16.95 11.67
C GLU A 7 -3.32 16.62 11.85
N ALA A 8 -2.54 16.59 10.77
CA ALA A 8 -1.10 16.36 10.85
C ALA A 8 -0.36 17.44 11.68
N ARG A 9 -0.76 18.72 11.57
CA ARG A 9 -0.20 19.78 12.45
C ARG A 9 -0.63 19.62 13.90
N LYS A 10 -1.91 19.36 14.14
CA LYS A 10 -2.48 19.15 15.48
C LYS A 10 -1.79 17.99 16.19
N ARG A 11 -1.41 16.94 15.47
CA ARG A 11 -0.68 15.78 15.98
C ARG A 11 0.85 15.96 16.02
N GLY A 12 1.37 17.10 15.58
CA GLY A 12 2.81 17.37 15.58
C GLY A 12 3.60 16.59 14.52
N TYR A 13 2.93 16.01 13.52
CA TYR A 13 3.57 15.31 12.40
C TYR A 13 4.28 16.28 11.44
N MET A 14 3.80 17.52 11.40
CA MET A 14 4.45 18.63 10.74
C MET A 14 4.54 19.79 11.73
N ILE A 15 5.75 20.29 11.92
CA ILE A 15 5.99 21.52 12.68
C ILE A 15 6.83 22.47 11.83
N GLU A 16 6.80 23.75 12.17
CA GLU A 16 7.64 24.74 11.49
C GLU A 16 9.12 24.31 11.52
N GLY A 17 9.77 24.36 10.36
CA GLY A 17 11.15 23.91 10.19
C GLY A 17 11.35 22.40 9.99
N ASN A 18 10.30 21.58 10.09
CA ASN A 18 10.37 20.14 9.80
C ASN A 18 8.98 19.64 9.38
N GLU A 19 8.75 19.72 8.06
CA GLU A 19 7.51 19.37 7.36
C GLU A 19 7.76 18.23 6.36
N GLU A 20 8.64 17.26 6.67
CA GLU A 20 9.07 16.23 5.70
C GLU A 20 7.91 15.36 5.19
N LEU A 21 6.85 15.17 5.97
CA LEU A 21 5.66 14.42 5.56
C LEU A 21 4.76 15.21 4.58
N LYS A 22 4.86 16.54 4.58
CA LYS A 22 3.97 17.45 3.84
C LYS A 22 3.87 17.16 2.34
N PRO A 23 4.97 16.89 1.61
CA PRO A 23 4.90 16.64 0.16
C PRO A 23 4.13 15.38 -0.21
N PHE A 24 3.94 14.45 0.72
CA PHE A 24 3.32 13.14 0.52
C PHE A 24 1.83 13.10 0.88
N ILE A 25 1.37 14.07 1.67
CA ILE A 25 -0.04 14.19 2.06
C ILE A 25 -0.98 14.31 0.86
N PRO A 26 -0.67 15.06 -0.22
CA PRO A 26 -1.55 15.13 -1.39
C PRO A 26 -1.86 13.76 -2.00
N GLN A 27 -0.87 12.88 -2.15
CA GLN A 27 -1.05 11.54 -2.71
C GLN A 27 -1.87 10.65 -1.78
N GLY A 28 -1.59 10.69 -0.47
CA GLY A 28 -2.40 9.97 0.52
C GLY A 28 -3.86 10.45 0.53
N VAL A 29 -4.10 11.77 0.41
CA VAL A 29 -5.44 12.34 0.29
C VAL A 29 -6.14 11.89 -0.98
N ALA A 30 -5.44 11.87 -2.13
CA ALA A 30 -6.00 11.39 -3.38
C ALA A 30 -6.54 9.97 -3.21
N ILE A 31 -5.69 9.04 -2.74
CA ILE A 31 -6.07 7.65 -2.46
C ILE A 31 -7.26 7.55 -1.51
N ALA A 32 -7.21 8.22 -0.37
CA ALA A 32 -8.28 8.18 0.62
C ALA A 32 -9.62 8.72 0.08
N SER A 33 -9.58 9.81 -0.69
CA SER A 33 -10.79 10.50 -1.15
C SER A 33 -11.47 9.85 -2.34
N THR A 34 -10.77 8.99 -3.09
CA THR A 34 -11.32 8.32 -4.27
C THR A 34 -11.55 6.84 -4.01
N ALA A 35 -10.53 6.09 -3.57
CA ALA A 35 -10.61 4.65 -3.35
C ALA A 35 -11.38 4.28 -2.08
N TYR A 36 -11.55 5.22 -1.15
CA TYR A 36 -12.24 4.97 0.12
C TYR A 36 -13.42 5.92 0.35
N ALA A 37 -13.92 6.55 -0.71
CA ALA A 37 -15.04 7.49 -0.65
C ALA A 37 -16.33 6.87 -0.11
N HIS A 38 -16.52 5.56 -0.30
CA HIS A 38 -17.71 4.80 0.12
C HIS A 38 -17.72 4.44 1.60
N LEU A 39 -16.60 4.58 2.31
CA LEU A 39 -16.56 4.30 3.74
C LEU A 39 -17.42 5.33 4.49
N PRO A 40 -18.23 4.89 5.48
CA PRO A 40 -19.25 5.73 6.07
C PRO A 40 -18.70 6.95 6.83
N GLU A 41 -19.30 8.11 6.60
CA GLU A 41 -18.89 9.43 7.13
C GLU A 41 -18.87 9.52 8.66
N ASN A 42 -19.68 8.70 9.36
CA ASN A 42 -19.64 8.60 10.82
C ASN A 42 -18.29 8.08 11.34
N THR A 43 -17.43 7.61 10.44
CA THR A 43 -16.04 7.24 10.66
C THR A 43 -15.11 8.31 10.07
N ALA A 44 -15.44 9.61 10.11
CA ALA A 44 -14.65 10.70 9.50
C ALA A 44 -13.13 10.68 9.82
N GLY A 45 -12.72 10.00 10.88
CA GLY A 45 -11.32 9.74 11.17
C GLY A 45 -10.63 8.74 10.22
N ILE A 46 -11.34 7.80 9.59
CA ILE A 46 -10.73 6.70 8.82
C ILE A 46 -10.12 7.20 7.51
N GLN A 47 -10.78 8.05 6.74
CA GLN A 47 -10.19 8.60 5.51
C GLN A 47 -8.99 9.50 5.81
N ILE A 48 -9.04 10.28 6.90
CA ILE A 48 -7.90 11.07 7.35
C ILE A 48 -6.76 10.15 7.77
N TRP A 49 -7.05 9.08 8.52
CA TRP A 49 -6.07 8.09 8.93
C TRP A 49 -5.46 7.36 7.72
N ILE A 50 -6.27 6.88 6.76
CA ILE A 50 -5.83 6.27 5.50
C ILE A 50 -4.93 7.25 4.73
N ALA A 51 -5.31 8.53 4.64
CA ALA A 51 -4.51 9.52 3.95
C ALA A 51 -3.14 9.73 4.60
N LEU A 52 -3.10 9.85 5.93
CA LEU A 52 -1.86 10.11 6.67
C LEU A 52 -0.95 8.87 6.71
N ILE A 53 -1.51 7.66 6.87
CA ILE A 53 -0.73 6.43 6.92
C ILE A 53 -0.16 6.10 5.54
N THR A 54 -0.93 6.37 4.48
CA THR A 54 -0.46 6.26 3.09
C THR A 54 0.65 7.28 2.81
N ALA A 55 0.48 8.54 3.21
CA ALA A 55 1.52 9.55 3.07
C ALA A 55 2.82 9.17 3.78
N ALA A 56 2.71 8.58 4.99
CA ALA A 56 3.86 8.11 5.75
C ALA A 56 4.54 6.90 5.08
N ALA A 57 3.77 5.98 4.49
CA ALA A 57 4.30 4.87 3.71
C ALA A 57 5.05 5.36 2.47
N ILE A 58 4.49 6.30 1.69
CA ILE A 58 5.16 6.87 0.51
C ILE A 58 6.44 7.61 0.92
N TYR A 59 6.42 8.37 2.01
CA TYR A 59 7.63 8.98 2.57
C TYR A 59 8.71 7.93 2.87
N CYS A 60 8.34 6.79 3.45
CA CYS A 60 9.30 5.73 3.76
C CYS A 60 9.89 5.13 2.49
N ASP A 61 9.06 4.88 1.48
CA ASP A 61 9.48 4.36 0.18
C ASP A 61 10.47 5.32 -0.47
N ASP A 62 10.12 6.60 -0.62
CA ASP A 62 10.98 7.60 -1.28
C ASP A 62 12.29 7.89 -0.52
N LYS A 63 12.22 8.06 0.81
CA LYS A 63 13.37 8.50 1.61
C LYS A 63 14.40 7.38 1.82
N PHE A 64 13.95 6.16 2.05
CA PHE A 64 14.81 5.09 2.54
C PHE A 64 15.35 4.17 1.45
N LEU A 65 15.11 4.51 0.17
CA LEU A 65 15.83 3.91 -0.96
C LEU A 65 17.36 4.04 -0.88
N LYS A 66 17.87 5.04 -0.14
CA LYS A 66 19.31 5.37 -0.07
C LYS A 66 19.94 5.24 1.32
N ASP A 67 19.17 5.45 2.39
CA ASP A 67 19.64 5.37 3.77
C ASP A 67 18.59 4.74 4.69
N THR A 68 18.71 3.46 5.00
CA THR A 68 17.72 2.79 5.89
C THR A 68 18.06 2.89 7.38
N SER A 69 19.08 3.66 7.79
CA SER A 69 19.55 3.65 9.19
C SER A 69 18.43 3.95 10.20
N SER A 70 17.49 4.83 9.85
CA SER A 70 16.30 5.14 10.65
C SER A 70 15.25 4.02 10.66
N VAL A 71 15.14 3.25 9.57
CA VAL A 71 14.16 2.16 9.41
C VAL A 71 14.65 0.86 10.06
N ASP A 72 15.98 0.63 10.08
CA ASP A 72 16.61 -0.57 10.64
C ASP A 72 16.16 -0.84 12.10
N VAL A 73 15.87 0.23 12.85
CA VAL A 73 15.44 0.17 14.27
C VAL A 73 13.93 0.35 14.47
N PHE A 74 13.16 0.52 13.40
CA PHE A 74 11.76 0.94 13.48
C PHE A 74 10.88 -0.02 14.29
N CYS A 75 10.90 -1.31 13.91
CA CYS A 75 10.08 -2.34 14.53
C CYS A 75 10.46 -2.57 16.01
N ASP A 76 11.75 -2.60 16.34
CA ASP A 76 12.21 -2.74 17.73
C ASP A 76 11.75 -1.56 18.60
N ARG A 77 11.93 -0.32 18.11
CA ARG A 77 11.47 0.87 18.82
C ARG A 77 9.97 0.91 18.99
N LEU A 78 9.21 0.56 17.95
CA LEU A 78 7.74 0.50 18.00
C LEU A 78 7.27 -0.46 19.10
N LEU A 79 7.81 -1.69 19.12
CA LEU A 79 7.45 -2.72 20.09
C LEU A 79 7.85 -2.35 21.53
N ARG A 80 8.89 -1.52 21.70
CA ARG A 80 9.33 -1.02 23.00
C ARG A 80 8.66 0.30 23.42
N GLY A 81 7.79 0.87 22.58
CA GLY A 81 7.19 2.19 22.82
C GLY A 81 8.21 3.33 22.84
N GLN A 82 9.32 3.20 22.10
CA GLN A 82 10.37 4.21 22.01
C GLN A 82 10.13 5.18 20.84
N PRO A 83 10.58 6.44 20.95
CA PRO A 83 10.53 7.38 19.84
C PRO A 83 11.34 6.89 18.62
N GLN A 84 10.76 7.02 17.44
CA GLN A 84 11.40 6.70 16.18
C GLN A 84 12.52 7.69 15.82
N ALA A 85 13.40 7.26 14.92
CA ALA A 85 14.61 8.00 14.55
C ALA A 85 14.31 9.33 13.81
N ASP A 86 13.16 9.44 13.17
CA ASP A 86 12.67 10.70 12.60
C ASP A 86 11.18 10.93 12.85
N ARG A 87 10.72 12.16 12.60
CA ARG A 87 9.35 12.60 12.92
C ARG A 87 8.29 11.90 12.07
N ALA A 88 8.55 11.69 10.78
CA ALA A 88 7.58 11.04 9.92
C ALA A 88 7.47 9.54 10.24
N LEU A 89 8.56 8.88 10.66
CA LEU A 89 8.49 7.54 11.25
C LEU A 89 7.73 7.53 12.58
N ASN A 90 7.86 8.56 13.43
CA ASN A 90 7.02 8.66 14.64
C ASN A 90 5.54 8.77 14.28
N ALA A 91 5.20 9.58 13.28
CA ALA A 91 3.84 9.67 12.76
C ALA A 91 3.34 8.31 12.23
N PHE A 92 4.20 7.58 11.50
CA PHE A 92 3.85 6.26 10.98
C PHE A 92 3.60 5.24 12.10
N ALA A 93 4.49 5.20 13.10
CA ALA A 93 4.35 4.37 14.29
C ALA A 93 3.04 4.63 15.04
N GLU A 94 2.71 5.90 15.27
CA GLU A 94 1.44 6.27 15.90
C GLU A 94 0.24 5.80 15.07
N LEU A 95 0.24 6.02 13.76
CA LEU A 95 -0.86 5.62 12.87
C LEU A 95 -1.03 4.09 12.83
N ILE A 96 0.06 3.32 12.85
CA ILE A 96 0.01 1.85 12.91
C ILE A 96 -0.68 1.38 14.21
N VAL A 97 -0.29 1.95 15.34
CA VAL A 97 -0.88 1.61 16.66
C VAL A 97 -2.37 1.96 16.74
N GLU A 98 -2.84 2.89 15.91
CA GLU A 98 -4.24 3.29 15.83
C GLU A 98 -5.12 2.38 14.98
N THR A 99 -4.56 1.42 14.25
CA THR A 99 -5.33 0.49 13.41
C THR A 99 -6.54 -0.15 14.13
N PRO A 100 -6.41 -0.62 15.40
CA PRO A 100 -7.53 -1.20 16.15
C PRO A 100 -8.66 -0.22 16.49
N LYS A 101 -8.46 1.10 16.32
CA LYS A 101 -9.53 2.10 16.45
C LYS A 101 -10.53 2.03 15.29
N TYR A 102 -10.09 1.52 14.14
CA TYR A 102 -10.85 1.54 12.88
C TYR A 102 -11.32 0.16 12.43
N PHE A 103 -10.61 -0.91 12.81
CA PHE A 103 -10.87 -2.25 12.32
C PHE A 103 -11.00 -3.27 13.47
N PRO A 104 -11.80 -4.34 13.30
CA PRO A 104 -11.85 -5.45 14.23
C PRO A 104 -10.47 -6.11 14.43
N PRO A 105 -10.22 -6.81 15.56
CA PRO A 105 -8.89 -7.29 15.93
C PRO A 105 -8.14 -8.09 14.85
N LEU A 106 -8.82 -9.03 14.16
CA LEU A 106 -8.19 -9.82 13.10
C LEU A 106 -7.75 -8.94 11.93
N THR A 107 -8.66 -8.13 11.39
CA THR A 107 -8.39 -7.21 10.29
C THR A 107 -7.30 -6.20 10.63
N ALA A 108 -7.34 -5.64 11.85
CA ALA A 108 -6.31 -4.73 12.33
C ALA A 108 -4.93 -5.39 12.37
N ASN A 109 -4.86 -6.64 12.87
CA ASN A 109 -3.60 -7.38 12.92
C ASN A 109 -3.03 -7.67 11.53
N LEU A 110 -3.88 -8.08 10.57
CA LEU A 110 -3.45 -8.32 9.19
C LEU A 110 -2.96 -7.02 8.52
N ILE A 111 -3.65 -5.89 8.73
CA ILE A 111 -3.20 -4.57 8.27
C ILE A 111 -1.82 -4.23 8.84
N MET A 112 -1.62 -4.40 10.15
CA MET A 112 -0.33 -4.13 10.79
C MET A 112 0.78 -5.04 10.24
N VAL A 113 0.48 -6.33 10.00
CA VAL A 113 1.41 -7.27 9.36
C VAL A 113 1.78 -6.82 7.95
N SER A 114 0.81 -6.38 7.15
CA SER A 114 1.06 -5.83 5.81
C SER A 114 2.03 -4.64 5.85
N ILE A 115 1.85 -3.73 6.81
CA ILE A 115 2.72 -2.57 6.99
C ILE A 115 4.12 -2.99 7.46
N PHE A 116 4.25 -3.96 8.37
CA PHE A 116 5.54 -4.48 8.77
C PHE A 116 6.27 -5.21 7.65
N ASN A 117 5.55 -5.93 6.80
CA ASN A 117 6.11 -6.53 5.59
C ASN A 117 6.69 -5.46 4.66
N PHE A 118 6.02 -4.31 4.51
CA PHE A 118 6.55 -3.19 3.74
C PHE A 118 7.83 -2.61 4.33
N ILE A 119 7.87 -2.36 5.64
CA ILE A 119 9.09 -1.91 6.33
C ILE A 119 10.23 -2.92 6.12
N ASN A 120 9.93 -4.22 6.28
CA ASN A 120 10.90 -5.29 6.04
C ASN A 120 11.35 -5.34 4.58
N SER A 121 10.49 -4.98 3.62
CA SER A 121 10.86 -4.93 2.19
C SER A 121 11.89 -3.84 1.89
N ILE A 122 11.80 -2.69 2.55
CA ILE A 122 12.81 -1.61 2.45
C ILE A 122 14.17 -2.12 2.94
N LEU A 123 14.18 -2.80 4.09
CA LEU A 123 15.40 -3.37 4.66
C LEU A 123 15.99 -4.49 3.80
N LEU A 124 15.12 -5.37 3.29
CA LEU A 124 15.50 -6.45 2.40
C LEU A 124 16.14 -5.90 1.13
N ASN A 125 15.52 -4.90 0.49
CA ASN A 125 16.04 -4.27 -0.73
C ASN A 125 17.46 -3.73 -0.54
N LYS A 126 17.76 -3.10 0.61
CA LYS A 126 19.12 -2.67 0.95
C LYS A 126 20.07 -3.85 1.12
N GLN A 127 19.66 -4.87 1.88
CA GLN A 127 20.51 -6.04 2.16
C GLN A 127 20.83 -6.85 0.89
N THR A 128 19.90 -6.88 -0.07
CA THR A 128 20.06 -7.61 -1.33
C THR A 128 20.52 -6.73 -2.48
N LEU A 129 20.97 -5.50 -2.21
CA LEU A 129 21.46 -4.60 -3.26
C LEU A 129 22.68 -5.22 -3.95
N GLY A 130 22.59 -5.42 -5.26
CA GLY A 130 23.63 -6.07 -6.06
C GLY A 130 23.67 -7.60 -5.95
N MET A 131 22.72 -8.21 -5.23
CA MET A 131 22.56 -9.67 -5.21
C MET A 131 22.04 -10.15 -6.56
N GLU A 132 22.71 -11.13 -7.16
CA GLU A 132 22.18 -11.84 -8.32
C GLU A 132 21.06 -12.79 -7.87
N ALA A 133 19.84 -12.55 -8.37
CA ALA A 133 18.74 -13.46 -8.12
C ALA A 133 18.97 -14.79 -8.86
N SER A 134 18.70 -15.91 -8.18
CA SER A 134 18.77 -17.23 -8.81
C SER A 134 17.78 -17.32 -9.99
N PRO A 135 18.18 -17.85 -11.15
CA PRO A 135 17.29 -18.01 -12.30
C PRO A 135 16.08 -18.93 -12.08
N VAL A 136 16.07 -19.73 -10.99
CA VAL A 136 14.96 -20.63 -10.63
C VAL A 136 14.14 -20.11 -9.43
N ALA A 137 14.46 -18.92 -8.92
CA ALA A 137 13.74 -18.29 -7.82
C ALA A 137 12.54 -17.47 -8.33
N ASP A 138 11.70 -18.09 -9.15
CA ASP A 138 10.64 -17.42 -9.91
C ASP A 138 9.62 -16.71 -9.00
N ASN A 139 9.40 -17.25 -7.80
CA ASN A 139 8.48 -16.69 -6.80
C ASN A 139 9.09 -15.56 -5.95
N TYR A 140 10.42 -15.41 -5.94
CA TYR A 140 11.09 -14.43 -5.07
C TYR A 140 10.64 -13.00 -5.38
N ARG A 141 10.53 -12.66 -6.67
CA ARG A 141 10.13 -11.32 -7.11
C ARG A 141 8.68 -10.99 -6.78
N ILE A 142 7.78 -11.97 -6.93
CA ILE A 142 6.38 -11.84 -6.53
C ILE A 142 6.28 -11.66 -5.02
N PHE A 143 7.07 -12.42 -4.25
CA PHE A 143 7.15 -12.31 -2.81
C PHE A 143 7.61 -10.90 -2.37
N THR A 144 8.71 -10.39 -2.91
CA THR A 144 9.22 -9.06 -2.56
C THR A 144 8.25 -7.95 -2.97
N ARG A 145 7.60 -8.05 -4.14
CA ARG A 145 6.59 -7.07 -4.59
C ARG A 145 5.35 -7.08 -3.69
N ARG A 146 4.89 -8.26 -3.24
CA ARG A 146 3.79 -8.37 -2.27
C ARG A 146 4.14 -7.77 -0.92
N MET A 147 5.38 -7.91 -0.48
CA MET A 147 5.84 -7.26 0.76
C MET A 147 5.84 -5.74 0.61
N SER A 148 6.37 -5.20 -0.49
CA SER A 148 6.50 -3.75 -0.69
C SER A 148 5.19 -3.05 -1.10
N GLY A 149 4.26 -3.76 -1.74
CA GLY A 149 3.05 -3.16 -2.31
C GLY A 149 1.95 -2.79 -1.30
N ILE A 150 2.05 -3.25 -0.04
CA ILE A 150 1.07 -2.96 1.03
C ILE A 150 -0.38 -3.34 0.61
N ALA A 151 -0.53 -4.29 -0.31
CA ALA A 151 -1.81 -4.56 -0.97
C ALA A 151 -2.84 -5.19 -0.03
N GLU A 152 -2.40 -5.95 0.96
CA GLU A 152 -3.26 -6.51 1.99
C GLU A 152 -3.90 -5.41 2.85
N PHE A 153 -3.14 -4.38 3.26
CA PHE A 153 -3.73 -3.22 3.93
C PHE A 153 -4.78 -2.54 3.07
N TYR A 154 -4.45 -2.20 1.81
CA TYR A 154 -5.40 -1.48 0.96
C TYR A 154 -6.67 -2.31 0.69
N GLY A 155 -6.51 -3.62 0.47
CA GLY A 155 -7.64 -4.52 0.24
C GLY A 155 -8.52 -4.71 1.48
N LEU A 156 -7.93 -4.88 2.66
CA LEU A 156 -8.69 -5.00 3.91
C LEU A 156 -9.40 -3.69 4.29
N ALA A 157 -8.74 -2.55 4.08
CA ALA A 157 -9.30 -1.24 4.38
C ALA A 157 -10.48 -0.86 3.47
N ALA A 158 -10.69 -1.58 2.36
CA ALA A 158 -11.78 -1.32 1.42
C ALA A 158 -13.15 -1.66 2.02
N PHE A 159 -13.20 -2.53 3.03
CA PHE A 159 -14.44 -3.02 3.61
C PHE A 159 -14.78 -2.26 4.90
N PRO A 160 -16.04 -1.79 5.07
CA PRO A 160 -16.50 -1.21 6.33
C PRO A 160 -16.29 -2.16 7.51
N ALA A 161 -15.88 -1.61 8.66
CA ALA A 161 -15.53 -2.38 9.85
C ALA A 161 -16.66 -3.25 10.45
N HIS A 162 -17.91 -2.98 10.07
CA HIS A 162 -19.07 -3.77 10.51
C HIS A 162 -19.32 -5.00 9.64
N LEU A 163 -18.70 -5.10 8.46
CA LEU A 163 -18.80 -6.29 7.63
C LEU A 163 -17.99 -7.43 8.26
N PRO A 164 -18.55 -8.63 8.37
CA PRO A 164 -17.84 -9.75 8.95
C PRO A 164 -16.73 -10.19 8.00
N VAL A 165 -15.55 -10.53 8.54
CA VAL A 165 -14.35 -10.82 7.73
C VAL A 165 -14.55 -12.00 6.78
N ASP A 166 -15.38 -12.97 7.15
CA ASP A 166 -15.69 -14.15 6.35
C ASP A 166 -16.52 -13.85 5.09
N SER A 167 -17.16 -12.68 5.00
CA SER A 167 -17.88 -12.27 3.78
C SER A 167 -16.97 -11.80 2.65
N PHE A 168 -15.70 -11.47 2.92
CA PHE A 168 -14.79 -10.95 1.90
C PHE A 168 -13.38 -11.54 1.90
N ILE A 169 -12.95 -12.20 2.98
CA ILE A 169 -11.53 -12.62 3.12
C ILE A 169 -11.05 -13.56 2.00
N GLN A 170 -11.94 -14.36 1.42
CA GLN A 170 -11.58 -15.23 0.30
C GLN A 170 -11.22 -14.46 -0.98
N ALA A 171 -11.74 -13.24 -1.13
CA ALA A 171 -11.42 -12.37 -2.26
C ALA A 171 -10.09 -11.64 -2.09
N LEU A 172 -9.59 -11.49 -0.85
CA LEU A 172 -8.40 -10.70 -0.53
C LEU A 172 -7.16 -11.08 -1.35
N PRO A 173 -6.80 -12.36 -1.58
CA PRO A 173 -5.65 -12.70 -2.40
C PRO A 173 -5.74 -12.18 -3.84
N SER A 174 -6.92 -12.27 -4.45
CA SER A 174 -7.17 -11.73 -5.80
C SER A 174 -7.18 -10.20 -5.79
N MET A 175 -7.72 -9.57 -4.73
CA MET A 175 -7.64 -8.12 -4.55
C MET A 175 -6.19 -7.65 -4.43
N MET A 176 -5.33 -8.39 -3.74
CA MET A 176 -3.92 -8.05 -3.60
C MET A 176 -3.21 -8.05 -4.96
N THR A 177 -3.45 -9.05 -5.80
CA THR A 177 -2.96 -9.09 -7.18
C THR A 177 -3.47 -7.88 -7.96
N PHE A 178 -4.79 -7.63 -7.94
CA PHE A 178 -5.39 -6.48 -8.61
C PHE A 178 -4.76 -5.14 -8.19
N ILE A 179 -4.56 -4.92 -6.88
CA ILE A 179 -4.01 -3.65 -6.35
C ILE A 179 -2.57 -3.43 -6.82
N VAL A 180 -1.72 -4.46 -6.70
CA VAL A 180 -0.32 -4.40 -7.13
C VAL A 180 -0.24 -4.16 -8.63
N ASP A 181 -0.96 -4.95 -9.42
CA ASP A 181 -0.85 -4.90 -10.87
C ASP A 181 -1.45 -3.61 -11.43
N VAL A 182 -2.57 -3.12 -10.89
CA VAL A 182 -3.12 -1.80 -11.28
C VAL A 182 -2.12 -0.69 -10.99
N ASN A 183 -1.44 -0.73 -9.83
CA ASN A 183 -0.39 0.23 -9.53
C ASN A 183 0.73 0.19 -10.57
N ASP A 184 1.25 -1.01 -10.89
CA ASP A 184 2.33 -1.21 -11.86
C ASP A 184 1.92 -0.87 -13.31
N ILE A 185 0.67 -1.14 -13.71
CA ILE A 185 0.14 -0.77 -15.02
C ILE A 185 0.04 0.76 -15.15
N LEU A 186 -0.53 1.41 -14.14
CA LEU A 186 -0.79 2.85 -14.17
C LEU A 186 0.51 3.66 -13.96
N SER A 187 1.48 3.12 -13.23
CA SER A 187 2.79 3.75 -13.07
C SER A 187 3.74 3.51 -14.24
N PHE A 188 3.51 2.48 -15.06
CA PHE A 188 4.41 2.09 -16.15
C PHE A 188 4.89 3.27 -17.02
N TYR A 189 3.97 4.15 -17.44
CA TYR A 189 4.34 5.26 -18.32
C TYR A 189 5.30 6.26 -17.66
N LYS A 190 5.05 6.65 -16.40
CA LYS A 190 5.94 7.58 -15.67
C LYS A 190 7.29 6.94 -15.36
N GLU A 191 7.32 5.64 -15.06
CA GLU A 191 8.54 4.88 -14.77
C GLU A 191 9.43 4.75 -16.01
N GLU A 192 8.85 4.44 -17.18
CA GLU A 192 9.60 4.39 -18.44
C GLU A 192 10.16 5.78 -18.81
N LEU A 193 9.40 6.86 -18.57
CA LEU A 193 9.86 8.23 -18.86
C LEU A 193 11.08 8.64 -18.02
N ILE A 194 11.16 8.21 -16.76
CA ILE A 194 12.31 8.50 -15.89
C ILE A 194 13.44 7.47 -16.03
N GLY A 195 13.26 6.47 -16.91
CA GLY A 195 14.25 5.44 -17.18
C GLY A 195 14.43 4.45 -16.04
N GLU A 196 13.40 4.24 -15.22
CA GLU A 196 13.42 3.27 -14.13
C GLU A 196 13.56 1.84 -14.69
N ARG A 197 14.66 1.17 -14.32
CA ARG A 197 14.99 -0.17 -14.84
C ARG A 197 14.55 -1.30 -13.92
N ALA A 198 14.19 -0.98 -12.68
CA ALA A 198 13.80 -1.92 -11.64
C ALA A 198 12.28 -1.94 -11.41
N SER A 199 11.48 -1.65 -12.44
CA SER A 199 10.02 -1.76 -12.37
C SER A 199 9.54 -3.20 -12.46
N TYR A 200 8.35 -3.48 -11.93
CA TYR A 200 7.74 -4.82 -11.98
C TYR A 200 7.60 -5.33 -13.43
N VAL A 201 7.21 -4.46 -14.37
CA VAL A 201 7.10 -4.79 -15.80
C VAL A 201 8.48 -5.13 -16.40
N SER A 202 9.53 -4.38 -16.05
CA SER A 202 10.90 -4.68 -16.49
C SER A 202 11.34 -6.06 -16.01
N PHE A 203 11.04 -6.39 -14.75
CA PHE A 203 11.35 -7.70 -14.20
C PHE A 203 10.57 -8.85 -14.83
N TRP A 204 9.30 -8.65 -15.11
CA TRP A 204 8.47 -9.63 -15.81
C TRP A 204 9.01 -9.89 -17.22
N SER A 205 9.35 -8.82 -17.94
CA SER A 205 9.97 -8.87 -19.27
C SER A 205 11.24 -9.71 -19.26
N GLU A 206 12.16 -9.45 -18.32
CA GLU A 206 13.40 -10.22 -18.16
C GLU A 206 13.14 -11.69 -17.83
N SER A 207 12.26 -11.97 -16.85
CA SER A 207 12.02 -13.33 -16.36
C SER A 207 11.45 -14.26 -17.43
N ARG A 208 10.66 -13.72 -18.36
CA ARG A 208 10.00 -14.48 -19.43
C ARG A 208 10.69 -14.36 -20.77
N GLY A 209 11.82 -13.64 -20.84
CA GLY A 209 12.52 -13.36 -22.10
C GLY A 209 11.63 -12.67 -23.14
N CYS A 210 10.62 -11.92 -22.70
CA CYS A 210 9.69 -11.19 -23.55
C CYS A 210 10.01 -9.70 -23.50
N ASN A 211 9.45 -8.90 -24.42
CA ASN A 211 9.61 -7.44 -24.34
C ASN A 211 8.64 -6.83 -23.31
N LYS A 212 8.89 -5.57 -22.91
CA LYS A 212 8.08 -4.88 -21.89
C LYS A 212 6.59 -4.75 -22.27
N SER A 213 6.26 -4.62 -23.55
CA SER A 213 4.86 -4.53 -23.97
C SER A 213 4.13 -5.87 -23.85
N GLN A 214 4.80 -6.99 -24.13
CA GLN A 214 4.28 -8.33 -23.87
C GLN A 214 4.11 -8.60 -22.37
N ALA A 215 5.08 -8.18 -21.55
CA ALA A 215 4.98 -8.25 -20.10
C ALA A 215 3.79 -7.44 -19.57
N LEU A 216 3.64 -6.19 -20.01
CA LEU A 216 2.51 -5.33 -19.65
C LEU A 216 1.17 -5.96 -20.06
N TYR A 217 1.07 -6.52 -21.27
CA TYR A 217 -0.14 -7.20 -21.71
C TYR A 217 -0.49 -8.40 -20.81
N ALA A 218 0.51 -9.19 -20.40
CA ALA A 218 0.28 -10.32 -19.50
C ALA A 218 -0.19 -9.86 -18.10
N ILE A 219 0.40 -8.79 -17.56
CA ILE A 219 -0.01 -8.20 -16.28
C ILE A 219 -1.45 -7.67 -16.37
N ILE A 220 -1.83 -7.04 -17.49
CA ILE A 220 -3.22 -6.61 -17.73
C ILE A 220 -4.19 -7.80 -17.72
N GLN A 221 -3.85 -8.92 -18.38
CA GLN A 221 -4.68 -10.12 -18.36
C GLN A 221 -4.83 -10.67 -16.93
N GLU A 222 -3.73 -10.78 -16.19
CA GLU A 222 -3.75 -11.23 -14.78
C GLU A 222 -4.59 -10.30 -13.89
N THR A 223 -4.51 -8.99 -14.11
CA THR A 223 -5.31 -7.98 -13.40
C THR A 223 -6.81 -8.16 -13.66
N VAL A 224 -7.20 -8.38 -14.92
CA VAL A 224 -8.60 -8.59 -15.31
C VAL A 224 -9.13 -9.88 -14.71
N GLU A 225 -8.38 -10.98 -14.80
CA GLU A 225 -8.75 -12.25 -14.18
C GLU A 225 -8.88 -12.12 -12.65
N ALA A 226 -7.98 -11.37 -12.00
CA ALA A 226 -8.03 -11.12 -10.57
C ALA A 226 -9.30 -10.32 -10.20
N HIS A 227 -9.64 -9.28 -10.96
CA HIS A 227 -10.88 -8.52 -10.78
C HIS A 227 -12.13 -9.40 -10.92
N GLU A 228 -12.21 -10.20 -11.99
CA GLU A 228 -13.34 -11.10 -12.24
C GLU A 228 -13.52 -12.13 -11.11
N LYS A 229 -12.41 -12.70 -10.61
CA LYS A 229 -12.44 -13.61 -9.45
C LYS A 229 -12.98 -12.92 -8.20
N VAL A 230 -12.58 -11.68 -7.92
CA VAL A 230 -13.10 -10.93 -6.77
C VAL A 230 -14.61 -10.74 -6.89
N VAL A 231 -15.09 -10.29 -8.05
CA VAL A 231 -16.52 -10.09 -8.31
C VAL A 231 -17.29 -11.41 -8.13
N GLN A 232 -16.78 -12.52 -8.66
CA GLN A 232 -17.42 -13.83 -8.53
C GLN A 232 -17.47 -14.33 -7.07
N ILE A 233 -16.39 -14.14 -6.30
CA ILE A 233 -16.34 -14.56 -4.89
C ILE A 233 -17.34 -13.76 -4.05
N LEU A 234 -17.46 -12.45 -4.32
CA LEU A 234 -18.32 -11.54 -3.56
C LEU A 234 -19.77 -11.51 -4.07
N GLU A 235 -20.14 -12.24 -5.12
CA GLU A 235 -21.47 -12.22 -5.75
C GLU A 235 -22.62 -12.46 -4.76
N LYS A 236 -22.37 -13.29 -3.73
CA LYS A 236 -23.36 -13.62 -2.69
C LYS A 236 -23.35 -12.69 -1.49
N GLU A 237 -22.46 -11.70 -1.48
CA GLU A 237 -22.23 -10.76 -0.37
C GLU A 237 -22.36 -9.31 -0.88
N PRO A 238 -23.59 -8.82 -1.17
CA PRO A 238 -23.80 -7.56 -1.91
C PRO A 238 -23.09 -6.35 -1.30
N ALA A 239 -23.10 -6.23 0.03
CA ALA A 239 -22.45 -5.11 0.72
C ALA A 239 -20.91 -5.14 0.57
N ALA A 240 -20.30 -6.33 0.53
CA ALA A 240 -18.87 -6.48 0.28
C ALA A 240 -18.53 -6.20 -1.20
N LEU A 241 -19.38 -6.69 -2.11
CA LEU A 241 -19.23 -6.44 -3.55
C LEU A 241 -19.33 -4.95 -3.89
N ASP A 242 -20.30 -4.24 -3.33
CA ASP A 242 -20.47 -2.78 -3.53
C ASP A 242 -19.26 -1.99 -3.00
N ALA A 243 -18.73 -2.39 -1.84
CA ALA A 243 -17.52 -1.81 -1.26
C ALA A 243 -16.30 -2.05 -2.15
N TYR A 244 -16.15 -3.26 -2.68
CA TYR A 244 -15.07 -3.60 -3.63
C TYR A 244 -15.18 -2.80 -4.93
N HIS A 245 -16.36 -2.72 -5.55
CA HIS A 245 -16.54 -1.96 -6.79
C HIS A 245 -16.22 -0.47 -6.61
N SER A 246 -16.67 0.11 -5.49
CA SER A 246 -16.36 1.49 -5.14
C SER A 246 -14.85 1.69 -4.97
N PHE A 247 -14.20 0.78 -4.24
CA PHE A 247 -12.76 0.79 -4.06
C PHE A 247 -11.99 0.65 -5.37
N ALA A 248 -12.29 -0.37 -6.17
CA ALA A 248 -11.60 -0.65 -7.42
C ALA A 248 -11.70 0.51 -8.41
N SER A 249 -12.90 1.08 -8.56
CA SER A 249 -13.13 2.23 -9.44
C SER A 249 -12.37 3.46 -8.94
N GLY A 250 -12.42 3.73 -7.64
CA GLY A 250 -11.72 4.86 -7.03
C GLY A 250 -10.19 4.70 -7.06
N TYR A 251 -9.67 3.49 -6.94
CA TYR A 251 -8.24 3.19 -6.99
C TYR A 251 -7.68 3.36 -8.41
N ILE A 252 -8.38 2.87 -9.42
CA ILE A 252 -8.03 3.08 -10.83
C ILE A 252 -8.01 4.59 -11.17
N TYR A 253 -8.95 5.36 -10.63
CA TYR A 253 -9.00 6.81 -10.86
C TYR A 253 -7.77 7.56 -10.31
N VAL A 254 -7.12 7.07 -9.25
CA VAL A 254 -5.90 7.71 -8.67
C VAL A 254 -4.68 7.53 -9.54
N GLY A 255 -4.53 6.36 -10.17
CA GLY A 255 -3.32 6.04 -10.92
C GLY A 255 -3.23 6.77 -12.27
N VAL A 256 -4.19 7.65 -12.59
CA VAL A 256 -4.14 8.57 -13.74
C VAL A 256 -3.53 9.91 -13.33
#